data_AF-B7RNM7-F1
#
_entry.id   AF-B7RNM7-F1
#
_cell.length_a   1.000
_cell.length_b   1.000
_cell.length_c   1.000
_cell.angle_alpha   90.00
_cell.angle_beta   90.00
_cell.angle_gamma   90.00
#
_symmetry.space_group_name_H-M   'P 1'
#
loop_
_entity.id
_entity.type
_entity.pdbx_description
1 polymer ?
#
loop_
_entity_poly.entity_id
_entity_poly.type
_entity_poly.pdbx_seq_one_letter_code
_entity_poly.pdbx_strand_id
1 'polypeptide(L)'
;MVTTVEEVAALIDAYTELKAYFDGQKSRWDGELDVARASYGELLGDLNAVFPGKMFFSVTVDPTLQEYSNVNGGTFATIKEAVNASPVGSFVRIYLPYGTEHIINDNIYVWGRTLTFEGKNSGLVDRPIIRLGFSSSATHTYRCRFVEAFGCALKFNNIDIRPDAHDPTNPQLHTPSEALVSSGGPDIVSLGFRASILSGDGGFALLAGHYGAFPTLTIHASTLDGNVYGVRGFRAGVGNIGTSALTLTNGAALTDAA
;
A
#
# COMPACT_ATOMS: atom_id res chain seq x y z
N MET A 1 -47.25 -24.56 51.80
CA MET A 1 -46.60 -23.28 52.15
C MET A 1 -47.75 -22.28 52.21
N VAL A 2 -48.29 -22.05 53.40
CA VAL A 2 -49.43 -21.15 53.59
C VAL A 2 -48.84 -19.77 53.78
N THR A 3 -48.93 -18.93 52.76
CA THR A 3 -48.64 -17.51 52.92
C THR A 3 -49.81 -16.88 53.66
N THR A 4 -49.56 -16.26 54.81
CA THR A 4 -50.63 -15.58 55.54
C THR A 4 -51.12 -14.38 54.72
N VAL A 5 -52.35 -13.92 54.96
CA VAL A 5 -52.88 -12.71 54.31
C VAL A 5 -51.96 -11.50 54.53
N GLU A 6 -51.28 -11.46 55.67
CA GLU A 6 -50.29 -10.44 56.03
C GLU A 6 -49.02 -10.53 55.17
N GLU A 7 -48.54 -11.74 54.87
CA GLU A 7 -47.40 -11.95 53.97
C GLU A 7 -47.73 -11.55 52.52
N VAL A 8 -48.97 -11.79 52.08
CA VAL A 8 -49.45 -11.33 50.76
C VAL A 8 -49.55 -9.81 50.70
N ALA A 9 -50.05 -9.16 51.76
CA ALA A 9 -50.12 -7.70 51.83
C ALA A 9 -48.73 -7.04 51.80
N ALA A 10 -47.78 -7.56 52.59
CA ALA A 10 -46.40 -7.08 52.59
C ALA A 10 -45.72 -7.20 51.21
N LEU A 11 -46.01 -8.27 50.47
CA LEU A 11 -45.53 -8.47 49.10
C LEU A 11 -46.10 -7.45 48.11
N ILE A 12 -47.39 -7.11 48.24
CA ILE A 12 -48.05 -6.11 47.40
C ILE A 12 -47.46 -4.72 47.65
N ASP A 13 -47.22 -4.37 48.92
CA ASP A 13 -46.63 -3.07 49.28
C ASP A 13 -45.19 -2.96 48.76
N ALA A 14 -44.37 -4.00 48.97
CA ALA A 14 -43.01 -4.04 48.45
C ALA A 14 -42.95 -3.96 46.91
N TYR A 15 -43.90 -4.61 46.20
CA TYR A 15 -44.00 -4.50 44.75
C TYR A 15 -44.40 -3.09 44.30
N THR A 16 -45.31 -2.45 45.04
CA THR A 16 -45.77 -1.09 44.75
C THR A 16 -44.64 -0.07 44.91
N GLU A 17 -43.83 -0.20 45.97
CA GLU A 17 -42.63 0.62 46.18
C GLU A 17 -41.59 0.41 45.08
N LEU A 18 -41.32 -0.84 44.73
CA LEU A 18 -40.36 -1.19 43.68
C LEU A 18 -40.80 -0.62 42.33
N LYS A 19 -42.09 -0.75 41.99
CA LYS A 19 -42.66 -0.17 40.78
C LYS A 19 -42.55 1.35 40.77
N ALA A 20 -42.89 2.02 41.88
CA ALA A 20 -42.77 3.47 42.00
C ALA A 20 -41.31 3.95 41.85
N TYR A 21 -40.35 3.21 42.40
CA TYR A 21 -38.92 3.48 42.20
C TYR A 21 -38.53 3.38 40.72
N PHE A 22 -38.88 2.29 40.04
CA PHE A 22 -38.56 2.10 38.62
C PHE A 22 -39.23 3.14 37.71
N ASP A 23 -40.50 3.45 37.96
CA ASP A 23 -41.23 4.48 37.20
C ASP A 23 -40.60 5.88 37.41
N GLY A 24 -40.13 6.17 38.63
CA GLY A 24 -39.42 7.41 38.95
C GLY A 24 -38.02 7.51 38.33
N GLN A 25 -37.31 6.39 38.17
CA GLN A 25 -35.98 6.36 37.53
C GLN A 25 -36.05 6.35 36.00
N LYS A 26 -37.18 5.94 35.41
CA LYS A 26 -37.32 5.77 33.95
C LYS A 26 -36.89 7.00 33.16
N SER A 27 -37.38 8.19 33.54
CA SER A 27 -37.02 9.43 32.83
C SER A 27 -35.53 9.77 32.92
N ARG A 28 -34.87 9.40 34.03
CA ARG A 28 -33.42 9.60 34.18
C ARG A 28 -32.67 8.66 33.24
N TRP A 29 -33.03 7.38 33.21
CA TRP A 29 -32.37 6.41 32.33
C TRP A 29 -32.61 6.69 30.86
N ASP A 30 -33.81 7.11 30.47
CA ASP A 30 -34.10 7.55 29.11
C ASP A 30 -33.22 8.75 28.73
N GLY A 31 -33.06 9.72 29.64
CA GLY A 31 -32.15 10.84 29.45
C GLY A 31 -30.68 10.44 29.33
N GLU A 32 -30.20 9.53 30.19
CA GLU A 32 -28.84 8.98 30.12
C GLU A 32 -28.60 8.22 28.79
N LEU A 33 -29.61 7.48 28.30
CA LEU A 33 -29.56 6.77 27.03
C LEU A 33 -29.49 7.73 25.84
N ASP A 34 -30.26 8.82 25.85
CA ASP A 34 -30.25 9.82 24.79
C ASP A 34 -28.92 10.59 24.73
N VAL A 35 -28.34 10.93 25.89
CA VAL A 35 -26.99 11.51 25.98
C VAL A 35 -25.95 10.54 25.42
N ALA A 36 -26.00 9.27 25.80
CA ALA A 36 -25.07 8.26 25.30
C ALA A 36 -25.18 8.07 23.78
N ARG A 37 -26.40 8.09 23.23
CA ARG A 37 -26.65 8.03 21.78
C ARG A 37 -26.09 9.24 21.05
N ALA A 38 -26.23 10.45 21.61
CA ALA A 38 -25.67 11.66 21.04
C ALA A 38 -24.13 11.62 21.03
N SER A 39 -23.49 11.29 22.15
CA SER A 39 -22.02 11.13 22.23
C SER A 39 -21.49 10.06 21.28
N TYR A 40 -22.21 8.94 21.13
CA TYR A 40 -21.83 7.91 20.17
C TYR A 40 -21.99 8.39 18.72
N GLY A 41 -23.05 9.13 18.41
CA GLY A 41 -23.25 9.74 17.10
C GLY A 41 -22.13 10.71 16.72
N GLU A 42 -21.68 11.54 17.66
CA GLU A 42 -20.52 12.42 17.50
C GLU A 42 -19.23 11.65 17.26
N LEU A 43 -18.93 10.66 18.11
CA LEU A 43 -17.74 9.81 17.96
C LEU A 43 -17.72 9.08 16.61
N LEU A 44 -18.88 8.58 16.16
CA LEU A 44 -19.01 7.86 14.90
C LEU A 44 -18.92 8.81 13.70
N GLY A 45 -19.42 10.04 13.83
CA GLY A 45 -19.22 11.12 12.86
C GLY A 45 -17.74 11.49 12.71
N ASP A 46 -17.05 11.69 13.83
CA ASP A 46 -15.61 12.00 13.87
C ASP A 46 -14.78 10.87 13.26
N LEU A 47 -15.10 9.62 13.58
CA LEU A 47 -14.44 8.46 12.96
C LEU A 47 -14.66 8.47 11.45
N ASN A 48 -15.88 8.67 10.97
CA ASN A 48 -16.17 8.70 9.54
C ASN A 48 -15.53 9.89 8.80
N ALA A 49 -15.25 11.00 9.49
CA ALA A 49 -14.53 12.13 8.91
C ALA A 49 -13.01 11.90 8.90
N VAL A 50 -12.46 11.32 9.97
CA VAL A 50 -11.01 11.18 10.18
C VAL A 50 -10.44 9.92 9.52
N PHE A 51 -11.13 8.78 9.58
CA PHE A 51 -10.62 7.52 9.05
C PHE A 51 -10.42 7.53 7.53
N PRO A 52 -11.40 7.93 6.69
CA PRO A 52 -11.21 7.95 5.24
C PRO A 52 -10.09 8.90 4.81
N GLY A 53 -10.00 10.09 5.44
CA GLY A 53 -8.97 11.08 5.13
C GLY A 53 -7.55 10.66 5.52
N LYS A 54 -7.41 9.75 6.50
CA LYS A 54 -6.11 9.21 6.94
C LYS A 54 -5.77 7.85 6.37
N MET A 55 -6.75 7.04 5.96
CA MET A 55 -6.54 5.71 5.41
C MET A 55 -6.53 5.65 3.89
N PHE A 56 -7.12 6.63 3.20
CA PHE A 56 -7.16 6.66 1.74
C PHE A 56 -6.60 7.96 1.18
N PHE A 57 -5.59 7.84 0.33
CA PHE A 57 -4.96 8.95 -0.37
C PHE A 57 -4.98 8.66 -1.87
N SER A 58 -5.54 9.53 -2.68
CA SER A 58 -5.63 9.31 -4.12
C SER A 58 -5.22 10.54 -4.90
N VAL A 59 -4.29 10.38 -5.84
CA VAL A 59 -3.65 11.50 -6.53
C VAL A 59 -3.30 11.15 -7.97
N THR A 60 -3.09 12.15 -8.80
CA THR A 60 -2.44 12.01 -10.10
C THR A 60 -0.96 12.40 -9.96
N VAL A 61 -0.07 11.70 -10.67
CA VAL A 61 1.30 12.16 -10.89
C VAL A 61 1.43 12.46 -12.37
N ASP A 62 1.74 13.69 -12.73
CA ASP A 62 1.86 14.13 -14.13
C ASP A 62 2.99 15.15 -14.26
N PRO A 63 4.22 14.73 -14.62
CA PRO A 63 5.38 15.62 -14.65
C PRO A 63 5.30 16.69 -15.75
N THR A 64 4.28 16.64 -16.62
CA THR A 64 4.13 17.55 -17.76
C THR A 64 3.28 18.78 -17.44
N LEU A 65 2.60 18.79 -16.29
CA LEU A 65 1.79 19.94 -15.88
C LEU A 65 2.66 21.11 -15.43
N GLN A 66 2.14 22.32 -15.63
CA GLN A 66 2.79 23.55 -15.17
C GLN A 66 2.55 23.82 -13.68
N GLU A 67 1.42 23.38 -13.15
CA GLU A 67 1.00 23.64 -11.77
C GLU A 67 0.54 22.37 -11.06
N TYR A 68 0.89 22.26 -9.78
CA TYR A 68 0.65 21.10 -8.93
C TYR A 68 -0.06 21.51 -7.66
N SER A 69 -1.17 20.84 -7.34
CA SER A 69 -1.95 21.16 -6.14
C SER A 69 -1.40 20.49 -4.88
N ASN A 70 -0.64 19.41 -5.00
CA ASN A 70 0.06 18.74 -3.89
C ASN A 70 -0.81 18.40 -2.68
N VAL A 71 -2.09 18.09 -2.92
CA VAL A 71 -3.07 17.69 -1.89
C VAL A 71 -3.72 16.35 -2.26
N ASN A 72 -4.37 15.71 -1.30
CA ASN A 72 -5.21 14.53 -1.58
C ASN A 72 -6.30 14.89 -2.61
N GLY A 73 -6.50 14.04 -3.62
CA GLY A 73 -7.33 14.30 -4.80
C GLY A 73 -6.66 15.15 -5.89
N GLY A 74 -5.45 15.65 -5.62
CA GLY A 74 -4.73 16.59 -6.47
C GLY A 74 -3.74 15.95 -7.45
N THR A 75 -2.84 16.79 -7.97
CA THR A 75 -1.76 16.37 -8.87
C THR A 75 -0.39 16.74 -8.29
N PHE A 76 0.59 15.86 -8.49
CA PHE A 76 1.97 15.96 -8.06
C PHE A 76 2.92 15.86 -9.26
N ALA A 77 4.11 16.43 -9.16
CA ALA A 77 5.11 16.36 -10.23
C ALA A 77 5.79 14.98 -10.26
N THR A 78 6.06 14.41 -9.08
CA THR A 78 6.78 13.14 -8.96
C THR A 78 6.06 12.11 -8.08
N ILE A 79 6.36 10.83 -8.30
CA ILE A 79 5.85 9.73 -7.46
C ILE A 79 6.35 9.89 -6.02
N LYS A 80 7.59 10.34 -5.83
CA LYS A 80 8.19 10.52 -4.49
C LYS A 80 7.44 11.57 -3.68
N GLU A 81 7.10 12.71 -4.28
CA GLU A 81 6.31 13.74 -3.60
C GLU A 81 4.91 13.26 -3.22
N ALA A 82 4.23 12.55 -4.13
CA ALA A 82 2.93 11.93 -3.87
C ALA A 82 2.99 10.95 -2.68
N VAL A 83 4.00 10.08 -2.64
CA VAL A 83 4.18 9.11 -1.55
C VAL A 83 4.52 9.83 -0.24
N ASN A 84 5.41 10.83 -0.26
CA ASN A 84 5.78 11.59 0.94
C ASN A 84 4.62 12.39 1.53
N ALA A 85 3.74 12.93 0.70
CA ALA A 85 2.56 13.67 1.14
C ALA A 85 1.45 12.76 1.71
N SER A 86 1.44 11.49 1.35
CA SER A 86 0.44 10.54 1.83
C SER A 86 0.68 10.12 3.30
N PRO A 87 -0.36 9.85 4.10
CA PRO A 87 -0.18 9.37 5.47
C PRO A 87 0.54 8.01 5.53
N VAL A 88 1.40 7.80 6.53
CA VAL A 88 2.04 6.50 6.82
C VAL A 88 0.96 5.45 7.11
N GLY A 89 1.13 4.23 6.61
CA GLY A 89 0.16 3.14 6.80
C GLY A 89 -1.13 3.26 5.99
N SER A 90 -1.27 4.27 5.12
CA SER A 90 -2.47 4.46 4.30
C SER A 90 -2.47 3.59 3.04
N PHE A 91 -3.66 3.43 2.46
CA PHE A 91 -3.85 2.99 1.09
C PHE A 91 -3.74 4.19 0.14
N VAL A 92 -2.79 4.12 -0.78
CA VAL A 92 -2.45 5.19 -1.71
C VAL A 92 -2.76 4.73 -3.13
N ARG A 93 -3.63 5.46 -3.84
CA ARG A 93 -3.89 5.23 -5.27
C ARG A 93 -3.28 6.35 -6.11
N ILE A 94 -2.33 5.99 -6.96
CA ILE A 94 -1.59 6.91 -7.82
C ILE A 94 -2.00 6.67 -9.26
N TYR A 95 -2.54 7.71 -9.90
CA TYR A 95 -2.90 7.68 -11.31
C TYR A 95 -1.77 8.27 -12.16
N LEU A 96 -1.35 7.55 -13.20
CA LEU A 96 -0.30 7.97 -14.13
C LEU A 96 -0.91 8.15 -15.53
N PRO A 97 -0.89 9.34 -16.14
CA PRO A 97 -1.40 9.55 -17.50
C PRO A 97 -0.78 8.58 -18.52
N TYR A 98 -1.56 8.12 -19.50
CA TYR A 98 -1.00 7.33 -20.60
C TYR A 98 -0.09 8.21 -21.47
N GLY A 99 0.95 7.60 -22.03
CA GLY A 99 1.97 8.25 -22.84
C GLY A 99 2.99 9.07 -22.04
N THR A 100 2.91 9.10 -20.71
CA THR A 100 3.88 9.82 -19.88
C THR A 100 4.92 8.89 -19.26
N GLU A 101 6.11 9.44 -19.09
CA GLU A 101 7.23 8.77 -18.42
C GLU A 101 7.46 9.39 -17.04
N HIS A 102 7.61 8.53 -16.03
CA HIS A 102 7.80 8.93 -14.63
C HIS A 102 9.14 8.40 -14.13
N ILE A 103 10.09 9.30 -13.95
CA ILE A 103 11.45 8.94 -13.57
C ILE A 103 11.57 8.89 -12.04
N ILE A 104 12.09 7.79 -11.51
CA ILE A 104 12.48 7.62 -10.12
C ILE A 104 13.99 7.81 -10.03
N ASN A 105 14.43 9.00 -9.61
CA ASN A 105 15.84 9.34 -9.41
C ASN A 105 16.30 9.29 -7.96
N ASP A 106 15.40 8.93 -7.05
CA ASP A 106 15.69 8.75 -5.63
C ASP A 106 14.93 7.54 -5.10
N ASN A 107 15.44 6.95 -4.02
CA ASN A 107 14.68 5.94 -3.29
C ASN A 107 13.37 6.51 -2.76
N ILE A 108 12.31 5.71 -2.91
CA ILE A 108 10.97 6.02 -2.41
C ILE A 108 10.71 5.11 -1.21
N TYR A 109 10.71 5.69 -0.02
CA TYR A 109 10.45 4.94 1.20
C TYR A 109 8.96 4.80 1.44
N VAL A 110 8.48 3.57 1.46
CA VAL A 110 7.04 3.28 1.48
C VAL A 110 6.44 3.41 2.87
N TRP A 111 7.19 3.05 3.92
CA TRP A 111 6.79 3.14 5.34
C TRP A 111 5.38 2.58 5.62
N GLY A 112 5.16 1.28 5.41
CA GLY A 112 3.86 0.64 5.70
C GLY A 112 2.70 0.96 4.75
N ARG A 113 2.89 1.83 3.75
CA ARG A 113 1.82 2.19 2.80
C ARG A 113 1.53 1.06 1.81
N THR A 114 0.27 0.96 1.40
CA THR A 114 -0.14 0.14 0.25
C THR A 114 -0.30 1.04 -0.97
N LEU A 115 0.59 0.92 -1.94
CA LEU A 115 0.58 1.74 -3.16
C LEU A 115 -0.07 0.97 -4.31
N THR A 116 -1.09 1.55 -4.93
CA THR A 116 -1.67 1.06 -6.17
C THR A 116 -1.49 2.11 -7.26
N PHE A 117 -0.77 1.73 -8.31
CA PHE A 117 -0.55 2.54 -9.49
C PHE A 117 -1.48 2.08 -10.62
N GLU A 118 -2.12 3.04 -11.27
CA GLU A 118 -3.06 2.79 -12.37
C GLU A 118 -2.84 3.79 -13.51
N GLY A 119 -2.86 3.32 -14.75
CA GLY A 119 -2.91 4.22 -15.91
C GLY A 119 -4.19 5.06 -15.92
N LYS A 120 -4.06 6.39 -16.08
CA LYS A 120 -5.15 7.37 -16.10
C LYS A 120 -5.59 7.64 -17.54
N ASN A 121 -6.88 7.43 -17.81
CA ASN A 121 -7.53 7.50 -19.13
C ASN A 121 -7.17 6.32 -20.02
N SER A 122 -8.16 5.65 -20.64
CA SER A 122 -7.95 4.35 -21.30
C SER A 122 -7.16 4.44 -22.62
N GLY A 123 -6.12 3.60 -22.77
CA GLY A 123 -5.50 3.32 -24.08
C GLY A 123 -4.38 2.27 -23.99
N LEU A 124 -4.59 1.04 -24.46
CA LEU A 124 -3.58 -0.04 -24.26
C LEU A 124 -2.25 0.14 -25.01
N VAL A 125 -2.17 1.12 -25.92
CA VAL A 125 -1.04 1.28 -26.84
C VAL A 125 0.12 2.06 -26.20
N ASP A 126 -0.18 3.07 -25.38
CA ASP A 126 0.83 3.97 -24.80
C ASP A 126 0.76 3.98 -23.27
N ARG A 127 1.00 2.83 -22.64
CA ARG A 127 0.98 2.73 -21.17
C ARG A 127 1.97 3.73 -20.53
N PRO A 128 1.64 4.30 -19.36
CA PRO A 128 2.64 5.04 -18.58
C PRO A 128 3.86 4.15 -18.30
N ILE A 129 5.04 4.77 -18.34
CA ILE A 129 6.31 4.10 -18.07
C ILE A 129 6.89 4.66 -16.78
N ILE A 130 7.24 3.78 -15.84
CA ILE A 130 8.08 4.16 -14.70
C ILE A 130 9.53 3.80 -15.04
N ARG A 131 10.37 4.83 -15.13
CA ARG A 131 11.80 4.68 -15.41
C ARG A 131 12.61 4.72 -14.12
N LEU A 132 13.47 3.73 -13.89
CA LEU A 132 14.32 3.69 -12.68
C LEU A 132 15.70 4.23 -13.00
N GLY A 133 16.01 5.42 -12.51
CA GLY A 133 17.32 6.02 -12.62
C GLY A 133 18.32 5.45 -11.62
N PHE A 134 19.51 6.06 -11.60
CA PHE A 134 20.57 5.75 -10.67
C PHE A 134 20.80 6.91 -9.71
N SER A 135 21.18 6.58 -8.48
CA SER A 135 21.75 7.52 -7.53
C SER A 135 23.13 7.03 -7.11
N SER A 136 24.05 7.98 -6.93
CA SER A 136 25.43 7.72 -6.56
C SER A 136 25.75 8.43 -5.25
N SER A 137 26.41 7.70 -4.35
CA SER A 137 27.13 8.26 -3.20
C SER A 137 28.63 8.24 -3.49
N ALA A 138 29.44 8.74 -2.56
CA ALA A 138 30.90 8.73 -2.69
C ALA A 138 31.51 7.31 -2.81
N THR A 139 30.78 6.26 -2.43
CA THR A 139 31.30 4.88 -2.34
C THR A 139 30.49 3.84 -3.11
N HIS A 140 29.33 4.22 -3.65
CA HIS A 140 28.39 3.28 -4.25
C HIS A 140 27.50 3.96 -5.27
N THR A 141 27.19 3.26 -6.35
CA THR A 141 26.06 3.58 -7.22
C THR A 141 24.95 2.55 -6.95
N TYR A 142 23.70 2.99 -7.00
CA TYR A 142 22.57 2.09 -6.83
C TYR A 142 21.41 2.53 -7.71
N ARG A 143 20.59 1.58 -8.15
CA ARG A 143 19.34 1.89 -8.83
C ARG A 143 18.33 2.41 -7.81
N CYS A 144 17.67 3.50 -8.18
CA CYS A 144 16.62 4.09 -7.37
C CYS A 144 15.38 3.21 -7.41
N ARG A 145 14.78 2.98 -6.25
CA ARG A 145 13.80 1.92 -6.05
C ARG A 145 12.80 2.25 -4.96
N PHE A 146 11.79 1.41 -4.82
CA PHE A 146 10.94 1.43 -3.64
C PHE A 146 11.67 0.69 -2.52
N VAL A 147 11.95 1.43 -1.44
CA VAL A 147 12.59 0.89 -0.25
C VAL A 147 11.51 0.66 0.79
N GLU A 148 11.43 -0.57 1.26
CA GLU A 148 10.50 -0.93 2.31
C GLU A 148 11.09 -0.60 3.70
N ALA A 149 10.18 -0.20 4.58
CA ALA A 149 10.37 -0.11 6.02
C ALA A 149 8.99 -0.37 6.66
N PHE A 150 8.83 -1.47 7.40
CA PHE A 150 7.59 -1.92 8.07
C PHE A 150 6.50 -2.58 7.19
N GLY A 151 6.91 -3.41 6.23
CA GLY A 151 6.04 -4.08 5.27
C GLY A 151 5.44 -3.10 4.25
N CYS A 152 5.09 -3.61 3.07
CA CYS A 152 4.35 -2.81 2.09
C CYS A 152 3.69 -3.69 1.03
N ALA A 153 2.75 -3.09 0.30
CA ALA A 153 2.18 -3.69 -0.90
C ALA A 153 2.24 -2.68 -2.04
N LEU A 154 2.79 -3.07 -3.19
CA LEU A 154 2.85 -2.29 -4.41
C LEU A 154 2.12 -3.04 -5.51
N LYS A 155 1.21 -2.36 -6.20
CA LYS A 155 0.47 -2.92 -7.33
C LYS A 155 0.55 -1.99 -8.52
N PHE A 156 0.89 -2.53 -9.68
CA PHE A 156 0.97 -1.80 -10.94
C PHE A 156 -0.05 -2.39 -11.93
N ASN A 157 -0.97 -1.56 -12.43
CA ASN A 157 -1.99 -1.97 -13.40
C ASN A 157 -1.86 -1.17 -14.69
N ASN A 158 -1.51 -1.84 -15.79
CA ASN A 158 -1.25 -1.22 -17.09
C ASN A 158 -0.13 -0.17 -17.03
N ILE A 159 0.98 -0.52 -16.39
CA ILE A 159 2.14 0.36 -16.24
C ILE A 159 3.38 -0.44 -16.58
N ASP A 160 4.22 0.12 -17.44
CA ASP A 160 5.46 -0.53 -17.85
C ASP A 160 6.60 -0.06 -16.94
N ILE A 161 7.53 -0.96 -16.64
CA ILE A 161 8.72 -0.66 -15.84
C ILE A 161 9.94 -0.82 -16.73
N ARG A 162 10.78 0.22 -16.74
CA ARG A 162 12.02 0.24 -17.52
C ARG A 162 13.13 0.87 -16.69
N PRO A 163 13.96 0.11 -15.96
CA PRO A 163 15.26 0.59 -15.53
C PRO A 163 16.06 1.28 -16.63
N ASP A 164 16.78 2.34 -16.26
CA ASP A 164 17.86 2.88 -17.08
C ASP A 164 18.94 1.81 -17.26
N ALA A 165 19.53 1.81 -18.46
CA ALA A 165 20.58 0.85 -18.83
C ALA A 165 21.75 0.94 -17.84
N HIS A 166 22.30 -0.22 -17.49
CA HIS A 166 23.47 -0.26 -16.63
C HIS A 166 24.68 0.39 -17.34
N ASP A 167 25.35 1.35 -16.69
CA ASP A 167 26.64 1.84 -17.15
C ASP A 167 27.72 0.79 -16.81
N PRO A 168 28.26 0.06 -17.80
CA PRO A 168 29.23 -1.00 -17.56
C PRO A 168 30.57 -0.47 -17.01
N THR A 169 30.80 0.84 -17.07
CA THR A 169 32.01 1.48 -16.54
C THR A 169 31.92 1.80 -15.05
N ASN A 170 30.74 1.60 -14.44
CA ASN A 170 30.49 1.84 -13.03
C ASN A 170 30.27 0.51 -12.28
N PRO A 171 31.34 -0.18 -11.85
CA PRO A 171 31.27 -1.53 -11.31
C PRO A 171 30.68 -1.61 -9.89
N GLN A 172 30.26 -0.49 -9.28
CA GLN A 172 29.87 -0.43 -7.87
C GLN A 172 28.36 -0.67 -7.63
N LEU A 173 27.71 -1.49 -8.45
CA LEU A 173 26.34 -1.94 -8.17
C LEU A 173 26.37 -3.21 -7.31
N HIS A 174 25.75 -3.14 -6.13
CA HIS A 174 25.49 -4.32 -5.29
C HIS A 174 24.19 -5.02 -5.71
N THR A 175 24.13 -6.35 -5.60
CA THR A 175 22.98 -7.18 -6.01
C THR A 175 21.59 -6.71 -5.52
N PRO A 176 21.42 -6.22 -4.27
CA PRO A 176 20.13 -5.70 -3.79
C PRO A 176 19.72 -4.38 -4.44
N SER A 177 20.74 -3.64 -4.91
CA SER A 177 20.60 -2.34 -5.52
C SER A 177 20.17 -2.40 -6.98
N GLU A 178 19.92 -3.61 -7.51
CA GLU A 178 19.40 -3.85 -8.85
C GLU A 178 17.93 -4.33 -8.81
N ALA A 179 17.18 -4.04 -7.74
CA ALA A 179 15.77 -4.44 -7.62
C ALA A 179 14.80 -3.24 -7.65
N LEU A 180 13.58 -3.43 -8.20
CA LEU A 180 12.50 -2.44 -8.11
C LEU A 180 12.02 -2.25 -6.66
N VAL A 181 11.94 -3.35 -5.91
CA VAL A 181 11.59 -3.35 -4.48
C VAL A 181 12.61 -4.18 -3.70
N SER A 182 13.10 -3.63 -2.59
CA SER A 182 14.05 -4.30 -1.70
C SER A 182 13.50 -4.31 -0.27
N SER A 183 13.51 -5.49 0.36
CA SER A 183 13.18 -5.70 1.78
C SER A 183 14.45 -5.76 2.61
N GLY A 184 14.52 -4.97 3.69
CA GLY A 184 15.71 -4.83 4.54
C GLY A 184 15.69 -5.67 5.83
N GLY A 185 14.54 -6.22 6.21
CA GLY A 185 14.36 -7.02 7.43
C GLY A 185 13.35 -8.17 7.23
N PRO A 186 12.87 -8.79 8.33
CA PRO A 186 11.87 -9.87 8.31
C PRO A 186 10.46 -9.36 7.96
N ASP A 187 10.38 -8.54 6.93
CA ASP A 187 9.18 -7.83 6.52
C ASP A 187 8.42 -8.59 5.44
N ILE A 188 7.11 -8.32 5.36
CA ILE A 188 6.23 -8.84 4.32
C ILE A 188 6.08 -7.78 3.25
N VAL A 189 6.56 -8.09 2.05
CA VAL A 189 6.46 -7.21 0.88
C VAL A 189 5.61 -7.89 -0.18
N SER A 190 4.55 -7.24 -0.63
CA SER A 190 3.74 -7.74 -1.75
C SER A 190 3.96 -6.87 -2.98
N LEU A 191 4.33 -7.48 -4.10
CA LEU A 191 4.53 -6.80 -5.38
C LEU A 191 3.63 -7.44 -6.43
N GLY A 192 2.76 -6.65 -7.05
CA GLY A 192 1.77 -7.10 -8.01
C GLY A 192 1.87 -6.37 -9.34
N PHE A 193 1.81 -7.10 -10.44
CA PHE A 193 1.72 -6.55 -11.79
C PHE A 193 0.51 -7.11 -12.53
N ARG A 194 -0.17 -6.25 -13.27
CA ARG A 194 -1.25 -6.65 -14.18
C ARG A 194 -1.12 -5.92 -15.51
N ALA A 195 -1.08 -6.67 -16.61
CA ALA A 195 -1.10 -6.11 -17.96
C ALA A 195 0.05 -5.11 -18.22
N SER A 196 1.25 -5.49 -17.79
CA SER A 196 2.47 -4.66 -17.81
C SER A 196 3.59 -5.29 -18.64
N ILE A 197 4.49 -4.47 -19.16
CA ILE A 197 5.78 -4.89 -19.71
C ILE A 197 6.89 -4.46 -18.75
N LEU A 198 7.72 -5.41 -18.37
CA LEU A 198 8.78 -5.26 -17.38
C LEU A 198 10.10 -5.56 -18.11
N SER A 199 10.75 -4.51 -18.59
CA SER A 199 11.95 -4.63 -19.44
C SER A 199 13.21 -4.23 -18.70
N GLY A 200 14.35 -4.88 -18.95
CA GLY A 200 15.61 -4.47 -18.31
C GLY A 200 16.83 -5.27 -18.72
N ASP A 201 17.97 -4.87 -18.20
CA ASP A 201 19.28 -5.44 -18.43
C ASP A 201 20.03 -5.71 -17.10
N GLY A 202 21.26 -6.20 -17.21
CA GLY A 202 22.19 -6.30 -16.07
C GLY A 202 21.76 -7.25 -14.95
N GLY A 203 20.69 -8.01 -15.11
CA GLY A 203 20.13 -8.86 -14.05
C GLY A 203 19.23 -8.09 -13.09
N PHE A 204 18.54 -7.05 -13.57
CA PHE A 204 17.50 -6.34 -12.84
C PHE A 204 16.48 -7.30 -12.23
N ALA A 205 16.15 -7.12 -10.95
CA ALA A 205 15.11 -7.87 -10.28
C ALA A 205 13.84 -7.03 -10.06
N LEU A 206 12.67 -7.65 -10.05
CA LEU A 206 11.47 -6.97 -9.55
C LEU A 206 11.48 -6.90 -8.02
N LEU A 207 12.00 -7.95 -7.39
CA LEU A 207 11.96 -8.10 -5.94
C LEU A 207 13.27 -8.71 -5.41
N ALA A 208 13.82 -8.10 -4.37
CA ALA A 208 14.94 -8.64 -3.60
C ALA A 208 14.62 -8.63 -2.10
N GLY A 209 15.08 -9.67 -1.39
CA GLY A 209 14.83 -9.85 0.04
C GLY A 209 16.08 -10.24 0.82
N HIS A 210 16.22 -9.70 2.03
CA HIS A 210 17.29 -10.02 2.96
C HIS A 210 16.75 -10.37 4.34
N TYR A 211 17.58 -11.04 5.16
CA TYR A 211 17.40 -11.14 6.61
C TYR A 211 16.03 -11.67 7.08
N GLY A 212 15.53 -12.74 6.47
CA GLY A 212 14.27 -13.37 6.88
C GLY A 212 13.03 -12.85 6.16
N ALA A 213 13.16 -12.01 5.13
CA ALA A 213 12.01 -11.47 4.40
C ALA A 213 11.13 -12.56 3.74
N PHE A 214 9.81 -12.29 3.70
CA PHE A 214 8.80 -13.14 3.06
C PHE A 214 8.05 -12.41 1.93
N PRO A 215 8.74 -11.98 0.87
CA PRO A 215 8.10 -11.19 -0.14
C PRO A 215 7.33 -12.06 -1.15
N THR A 216 6.23 -11.52 -1.63
CA THR A 216 5.32 -12.16 -2.58
C THR A 216 5.30 -11.37 -3.88
N LEU A 217 5.55 -12.03 -4.99
CA LEU A 217 5.45 -11.50 -6.34
C LEU A 217 4.23 -12.11 -7.03
N THR A 218 3.32 -11.27 -7.53
CA THR A 218 2.18 -11.70 -8.33
C THR A 218 2.24 -11.04 -9.70
N ILE A 219 2.26 -11.83 -10.78
CA ILE A 219 2.32 -11.32 -12.15
C ILE A 219 1.16 -11.87 -12.97
N HIS A 220 0.34 -10.99 -13.55
CA HIS A 220 -0.83 -11.38 -14.33
C HIS A 220 -0.89 -10.69 -15.69
N ALA A 221 -0.97 -11.47 -16.78
CA ALA A 221 -1.10 -10.96 -18.15
C ALA A 221 0.03 -9.98 -18.54
N SER A 222 1.25 -10.24 -18.10
CA SER A 222 2.40 -9.33 -18.25
C SER A 222 3.54 -10.01 -18.98
N THR A 223 4.50 -9.22 -19.46
CA THR A 223 5.73 -9.69 -20.10
C THR A 223 6.95 -9.28 -19.29
N LEU A 224 7.87 -10.20 -19.02
CA LEU A 224 9.25 -9.86 -18.62
C LEU A 224 10.13 -9.95 -19.87
N ASP A 225 10.89 -8.88 -20.15
CA ASP A 225 11.68 -8.77 -21.37
C ASP A 225 13.13 -8.33 -21.10
N GLY A 226 14.09 -9.10 -21.57
CA GLY A 226 15.52 -8.84 -21.35
C GLY A 226 16.06 -9.61 -20.15
N ASN A 227 17.25 -9.25 -19.67
CA ASN A 227 17.89 -9.90 -18.52
C ASN A 227 17.26 -9.41 -17.20
N VAL A 228 15.99 -9.78 -16.99
CA VAL A 228 15.15 -9.41 -15.86
C VAL A 228 14.76 -10.66 -15.08
N TYR A 229 14.86 -10.57 -13.76
CA TYR A 229 14.46 -11.60 -12.82
C TYR A 229 13.20 -11.19 -12.05
N GLY A 230 12.26 -12.11 -11.87
CA GLY A 230 11.14 -11.89 -10.95
C GLY A 230 11.63 -11.63 -9.52
N VAL A 231 12.41 -12.57 -9.00
CA VAL A 231 13.03 -12.50 -7.67
C VAL A 231 14.53 -12.76 -7.77
N ARG A 232 15.35 -12.03 -7.00
CA ARG A 232 16.81 -12.18 -6.95
C ARG A 232 17.37 -11.90 -5.56
N GLY A 233 18.50 -12.49 -5.22
CA GLY A 233 19.32 -12.03 -4.08
C GLY A 233 18.79 -12.42 -2.69
N PHE A 234 18.01 -13.50 -2.60
CA PHE A 234 17.43 -13.99 -1.35
C PHE A 234 18.47 -14.64 -0.44
N ARG A 235 18.97 -13.87 0.53
CA ARG A 235 19.84 -14.40 1.58
C ARG A 235 19.01 -14.63 2.85
N ALA A 236 18.73 -15.90 3.13
CA ALA A 236 17.95 -16.36 4.28
C ALA A 236 16.51 -15.80 4.31
N GLY A 237 15.74 -15.97 3.23
CA GLY A 237 14.32 -15.62 3.16
C GLY A 237 13.55 -16.55 2.21
N VAL A 238 12.24 -16.36 2.07
CA VAL A 238 11.39 -17.17 1.18
C VAL A 238 10.59 -16.24 0.27
N GLY A 239 10.87 -16.30 -1.03
CA GLY A 239 10.08 -15.62 -2.05
C GLY A 239 8.91 -16.50 -2.52
N ASN A 240 7.70 -15.95 -2.54
CA ASN A 240 6.54 -16.59 -3.15
C ASN A 240 6.24 -15.95 -4.51
N ILE A 241 6.10 -16.75 -5.57
CA ILE A 241 5.84 -16.26 -6.93
C ILE A 241 4.54 -16.88 -7.44
N GLY A 242 3.51 -16.04 -7.65
CA GLY A 242 2.28 -16.40 -8.34
C GLY A 242 2.25 -15.78 -9.73
N THR A 243 2.00 -16.59 -10.77
CA THR A 243 1.90 -16.09 -12.14
C THR A 243 0.64 -16.60 -12.85
N SER A 244 0.12 -15.79 -13.77
CA SER A 244 -0.95 -16.18 -14.69
C SER A 244 -0.79 -15.39 -15.99
N ALA A 245 -0.84 -16.07 -17.15
CA ALA A 245 -0.61 -15.44 -18.46
C ALA A 245 0.69 -14.58 -18.51
N LEU A 246 1.79 -15.11 -17.98
CA LEU A 246 3.10 -14.48 -18.03
C LEU A 246 3.85 -14.88 -19.30
N THR A 247 4.48 -13.91 -19.95
CA THR A 247 5.43 -14.13 -21.05
C THR A 247 6.85 -13.78 -20.61
N LEU A 248 7.82 -14.64 -20.91
CA LEU A 248 9.24 -14.42 -20.63
C LEU A 248 10.01 -14.38 -21.96
N THR A 249 10.76 -13.31 -22.21
CA THR A 249 11.52 -13.13 -23.47
C THR A 249 12.94 -12.61 -23.21
N ASN A 250 13.83 -12.84 -24.17
CA ASN A 250 15.17 -12.22 -24.23
C ASN A 250 16.03 -12.40 -22.96
N GLY A 251 15.96 -13.58 -22.34
CA GLY A 251 16.76 -13.91 -21.15
C GLY A 251 16.03 -13.71 -19.82
N ALA A 252 14.76 -13.31 -19.84
CA ALA A 252 13.99 -13.11 -18.63
C ALA A 252 13.74 -14.44 -17.90
N ALA A 253 13.78 -14.41 -16.57
CA ALA A 253 13.51 -15.56 -15.72
C ALA A 253 12.75 -15.16 -14.46
N LEU A 254 12.13 -16.12 -13.78
CA LEU A 254 11.45 -15.84 -12.51
C LEU A 254 12.42 -15.79 -11.33
N THR A 255 13.52 -16.51 -11.39
CA THR A 255 14.55 -16.59 -10.35
C THR A 255 15.93 -16.45 -11.00
N ASP A 256 16.92 -15.93 -10.28
CA ASP A 256 18.31 -16.09 -10.68
C ASP A 256 18.75 -17.55 -10.51
N ALA A 257 19.64 -18.03 -11.39
CA ALA A 257 20.31 -19.31 -11.17
C ALA A 257 21.30 -19.11 -10.01
N ALA A 258 21.05 -19.81 -8.91
CA ALA A 258 21.88 -19.78 -7.71
C ALA A 258 23.34 -20.20 -7.99
#